data_AF-A0A959RLY3-F1
#
_entry.id   AF-A0A959RLY3-F1
#
_cell.length_a   1.000
_cell.length_b   1.000
_cell.length_c   1.000
_cell.angle_alpha   90.00
_cell.angle_beta   90.00
_cell.angle_gamma   90.00
#
_symmetry.space_group_name_H-M   'P 1'
#
loop_
_entity.id
_entity.type
_entity.pdbx_description
1 polymer ?
#
loop_
_entity_poly.entity_id
_entity_poly.type
_entity_poly.pdbx_seq_one_letter_code
_entity_poly.pdbx_strand_id
1 'polypeptide(L)'
;MFKYSYNKFLILFLLSTLLNLNAQNRIDVKKLKSNFVISENKEKYYSNLVKNVNTTFSETAISNSELWVKALRDAQSIFLKNNLVESGIQKSLTQTIDINLKLQRVTLEVAYSLYQNNFSKEVLNIFEKTQDPISFAISALYLQTSDISNSQIFDFDEILKQKFPNYDQNSILINLKNELTNNNSENISEAQLKDLLNHNLKKKKT
;
A
#
# COMPACT_ATOMS: atom_id res chain seq x y z
N MET A 1 33.09 8.29 -64.17
CA MET A 1 32.50 6.99 -63.77
C MET A 1 31.83 6.98 -62.38
N PHE A 2 31.94 8.03 -61.56
CA PHE A 2 31.43 8.04 -60.17
C PHE A 2 29.95 8.43 -59.98
N LYS A 3 29.27 9.04 -60.97
CA LYS A 3 27.87 9.49 -60.84
C LYS A 3 26.85 8.35 -60.68
N TYR A 4 27.12 7.16 -61.20
CA TYR A 4 26.20 6.01 -61.10
C TYR A 4 26.23 5.31 -59.74
N SER A 5 27.28 5.52 -58.93
CA SER A 5 27.41 4.88 -57.61
C SER A 5 26.55 5.57 -56.55
N TYR A 6 26.44 6.90 -56.62
CA TYR A 6 25.69 7.70 -55.65
C TYR A 6 24.19 7.43 -55.68
N ASN A 7 23.61 7.27 -56.88
CA ASN A 7 22.19 6.98 -57.03
C ASN A 7 21.80 5.61 -56.47
N LYS A 8 22.71 4.62 -56.52
CA LYS A 8 22.46 3.29 -55.93
C LYS A 8 22.42 3.34 -54.40
N PHE A 9 23.31 4.11 -53.78
CA PHE A 9 23.32 4.29 -52.32
C PHE A 9 22.06 5.01 -51.82
N LEU A 10 21.60 6.02 -52.55
CA LEU A 10 20.41 6.80 -52.17
C LEU A 10 19.13 5.95 -52.25
N ILE A 11 19.01 5.10 -53.27
CA ILE A 11 17.90 4.13 -53.40
C ILE A 11 17.96 3.10 -52.26
N LEU A 12 19.14 2.58 -51.91
CA LEU A 12 19.29 1.60 -50.83
C LEU A 12 18.93 2.20 -49.46
N PHE A 13 19.27 3.48 -49.23
CA PHE A 13 18.93 4.20 -48.01
C PHE A 13 17.42 4.51 -47.93
N LEU A 14 16.78 4.88 -49.03
CA LEU A 14 15.33 5.04 -49.10
C LEU A 14 14.60 3.72 -48.83
N LEU A 15 15.11 2.61 -49.38
CA LEU A 15 14.50 1.29 -49.18
C LEU A 15 14.61 0.83 -47.71
N SER A 16 15.73 1.10 -47.04
CA SER A 16 15.92 0.69 -45.64
C SER A 16 15.06 1.51 -44.67
N THR A 17 14.83 2.80 -44.92
CA THR A 17 13.95 3.63 -44.09
C THR A 17 12.47 3.24 -44.23
N LEU A 18 12.03 2.86 -45.43
CA LEU A 18 10.66 2.39 -45.68
C LEU A 18 10.35 1.06 -44.98
N LEU A 19 11.32 0.15 -44.90
CA LEU A 19 11.15 -1.14 -44.20
C LEU A 19 11.01 -0.96 -42.67
N ASN A 20 11.70 0.02 -42.08
CA ASN A 20 11.63 0.29 -40.65
C ASN A 20 10.32 0.96 -40.20
N LEU A 21 9.63 1.68 -41.08
CA LEU A 21 8.33 2.31 -40.77
C LEU A 21 7.21 1.28 -40.57
N ASN A 22 7.29 0.13 -41.23
CA ASN A 22 6.31 -0.95 -41.12
C ASN A 22 6.61 -1.92 -39.95
N ALA A 23 7.80 -1.87 -39.35
CA ALA A 23 8.18 -2.71 -38.21
C ALA A 23 7.73 -2.15 -36.85
N GLN A 24 7.09 -0.98 -36.83
CA GLN A 24 6.43 -0.50 -35.62
C GLN A 24 5.18 -1.33 -35.39
N ASN A 25 5.25 -2.30 -34.47
CA ASN A 25 4.11 -3.01 -33.90
C ASN A 25 3.10 -1.97 -33.39
N ARG A 26 2.15 -1.58 -34.25
CA ARG A 26 1.02 -0.75 -33.85
C ARG A 26 0.18 -1.59 -32.92
N ILE A 27 0.28 -1.32 -31.63
CA ILE A 27 -0.61 -1.91 -30.64
C ILE A 27 -2.02 -1.52 -31.06
N ASP A 28 -2.83 -2.51 -31.41
CA ASP A 28 -4.22 -2.27 -31.76
C ASP A 28 -4.95 -1.75 -30.51
N VAL A 29 -5.14 -0.43 -30.46
CA VAL A 29 -5.80 0.25 -29.35
C VAL A 29 -7.23 -0.26 -29.14
N LYS A 30 -7.84 -0.86 -30.17
CA LYS A 30 -9.15 -1.53 -30.05
C LYS A 30 -9.03 -2.87 -29.32
N LYS A 31 -7.92 -3.61 -29.45
CA LYS A 31 -7.59 -4.77 -28.61
C LYS A 31 -7.18 -4.39 -27.18
N LEU A 32 -6.70 -3.16 -26.95
CA LEU A 32 -6.43 -2.65 -25.59
C LEU A 32 -7.70 -2.31 -24.80
N LYS A 33 -8.86 -2.20 -25.46
CA LYS A 33 -10.16 -2.09 -24.78
C LYS A 33 -10.61 -3.47 -24.27
N SER A 34 -9.96 -3.93 -23.20
CA SER A 34 -10.54 -4.99 -22.37
C SER A 34 -11.89 -4.51 -21.83
N ASN A 35 -12.87 -5.41 -21.68
CA ASN A 35 -14.17 -5.08 -21.08
C ASN A 35 -14.02 -4.43 -19.69
N PHE A 36 -12.92 -4.71 -18.97
CA PHE A 36 -12.57 -4.07 -17.70
C PHE A 36 -12.31 -2.54 -17.81
N VAL A 37 -11.98 -2.05 -19.00
CA VAL A 37 -11.69 -0.63 -19.27
C VAL A 37 -12.97 0.17 -19.56
N ILE A 38 -14.10 -0.51 -19.82
CA ILE A 38 -15.41 0.13 -20.03
C ILE A 38 -15.88 0.71 -18.68
N SER A 39 -16.25 1.99 -18.65
CA SER A 39 -16.66 2.72 -17.43
C SER A 39 -17.74 1.97 -16.63
N GLU A 40 -18.70 1.37 -17.32
CA GLU A 40 -19.79 0.60 -16.72
C GLU A 40 -19.29 -0.57 -15.86
N ASN A 41 -18.27 -1.31 -16.32
CA ASN A 41 -17.72 -2.43 -15.55
C ASN A 41 -16.94 -1.94 -14.31
N LYS A 42 -16.31 -0.77 -14.39
CA LYS A 42 -15.67 -0.14 -13.23
C LYS A 42 -16.70 0.31 -12.20
N GLU A 43 -17.78 0.95 -12.64
CA GLU A 43 -18.88 1.38 -11.78
C GLU A 43 -19.56 0.18 -11.11
N LYS A 44 -19.82 -0.89 -11.86
CA LYS A 44 -20.39 -2.13 -11.33
C LYS A 44 -19.44 -2.79 -10.32
N TYR A 45 -18.15 -2.85 -10.62
CA TYR A 45 -17.15 -3.38 -9.69
C TYR A 45 -17.09 -2.56 -8.39
N TYR A 46 -16.99 -1.23 -8.50
CA TYR A 46 -16.99 -0.33 -7.35
C TYR A 46 -18.27 -0.48 -6.52
N SER A 47 -19.43 -0.49 -7.16
CA SER A 47 -20.74 -0.67 -6.49
C SER A 47 -20.82 -2.00 -5.76
N ASN A 48 -20.29 -3.08 -6.35
CA ASN A 48 -20.22 -4.38 -5.70
C ASN A 48 -19.30 -4.35 -4.47
N LEU A 49 -18.15 -3.68 -4.54
CA LEU A 49 -17.25 -3.52 -3.38
C LEU A 49 -17.94 -2.76 -2.26
N VAL A 50 -18.53 -1.60 -2.55
CA VAL A 50 -19.27 -0.79 -1.56
C VAL A 50 -20.40 -1.60 -0.93
N LYS A 51 -21.18 -2.32 -1.75
CA LYS A 51 -22.27 -3.17 -1.25
C LYS A 51 -21.74 -4.24 -0.30
N ASN A 52 -20.67 -4.94 -0.66
CA ASN A 52 -20.09 -6.00 0.17
C ASN A 52 -19.60 -5.43 1.50
N VAL A 53 -18.84 -4.33 1.47
CA VAL A 53 -18.35 -3.64 2.66
C VAL A 53 -19.50 -3.27 3.59
N ASN A 54 -20.52 -2.60 3.05
CA ASN A 54 -21.66 -2.15 3.83
C ASN A 54 -22.45 -3.32 4.43
N THR A 55 -22.62 -4.40 3.66
CA THR A 55 -23.34 -5.59 4.13
C THR A 55 -22.60 -6.24 5.31
N THR A 56 -21.29 -6.46 5.18
CA THR A 56 -20.48 -7.10 6.23
C THR A 56 -20.42 -6.28 7.50
N PHE A 57 -20.19 -4.96 7.40
CA PHE A 57 -20.08 -4.11 8.59
C PHE A 57 -21.43 -3.70 9.20
N SER A 58 -22.55 -3.98 8.53
CA SER A 58 -23.89 -3.88 9.14
C SER A 58 -24.17 -5.01 10.14
N GLU A 59 -23.38 -6.08 10.14
CA GLU A 59 -23.53 -7.18 11.10
C GLU A 59 -23.28 -6.70 12.54
N THR A 60 -24.07 -7.21 13.48
CA THR A 60 -23.96 -6.84 14.90
C THR A 60 -22.68 -7.38 15.54
N ALA A 61 -22.17 -8.52 15.09
CA ALA A 61 -20.95 -9.15 15.56
C ALA A 61 -20.10 -9.69 14.40
N ILE A 62 -18.82 -9.95 14.65
CA ILE A 62 -17.90 -10.54 13.68
C ILE A 62 -18.23 -12.03 13.54
N SER A 63 -19.14 -12.36 12.63
CA SER A 63 -19.61 -13.73 12.40
C SER A 63 -18.57 -14.60 11.67
N ASN A 64 -17.81 -13.98 10.75
CA ASN A 64 -16.81 -14.64 9.93
C ASN A 64 -15.61 -13.73 9.68
N SER A 65 -14.46 -14.07 10.27
CA SER A 65 -13.26 -13.23 10.16
C SER A 65 -12.74 -13.06 8.72
N GLU A 66 -12.89 -14.05 7.84
CA GLU A 66 -12.42 -13.95 6.45
C GLU A 66 -13.26 -12.97 5.63
N LEU A 67 -14.59 -12.96 5.85
CA LEU A 67 -15.47 -11.95 5.23
C LEU A 67 -15.12 -10.55 5.71
N TRP A 68 -14.83 -10.40 7.00
CA TRP A 68 -14.41 -9.12 7.59
C TRP A 68 -13.05 -8.65 7.06
N VAL A 69 -12.06 -9.55 6.95
CA VAL A 69 -10.77 -9.24 6.31
C VAL A 69 -10.99 -8.78 4.88
N LYS A 70 -11.82 -9.50 4.11
CA LYS A 70 -12.13 -9.13 2.74
C LYS A 70 -12.79 -7.75 2.67
N ALA A 71 -13.78 -7.47 3.51
CA ALA A 71 -14.45 -6.17 3.55
C ALA A 71 -13.49 -5.04 3.92
N LEU A 72 -12.60 -5.24 4.89
CA LEU A 72 -11.56 -4.26 5.25
C LEU A 72 -10.63 -3.97 4.07
N ARG A 73 -10.14 -5.01 3.39
CA ARG A 73 -9.29 -4.87 2.19
C ARG A 73 -10.01 -4.20 1.03
N ASP A 74 -11.27 -4.57 0.80
CA ASP A 74 -12.12 -3.95 -0.22
C ASP A 74 -12.25 -2.45 0.09
N ALA A 75 -12.62 -2.07 1.31
CA ALA A 75 -12.73 -0.67 1.73
C ALA A 75 -11.41 0.10 1.54
N GLN A 76 -10.28 -0.49 1.92
CA GLN A 76 -8.95 0.07 1.73
C GLN A 76 -8.63 0.30 0.25
N SER A 77 -8.89 -0.70 -0.61
CA SER A 77 -8.54 -0.66 -2.03
C SER A 77 -9.24 0.44 -2.82
N ILE A 78 -10.45 0.82 -2.39
CA ILE A 78 -11.23 1.90 -2.99
C ILE A 78 -11.25 3.17 -2.13
N PHE A 79 -10.43 3.23 -1.07
CA PHE A 79 -10.37 4.35 -0.13
C PHE A 79 -11.74 4.77 0.42
N LEU A 80 -12.62 3.79 0.67
CA LEU A 80 -13.99 4.05 1.11
C LEU A 80 -13.99 4.51 2.58
N LYS A 81 -14.34 5.77 2.80
CA LYS A 81 -14.54 6.35 4.13
C LYS A 81 -16.00 6.70 4.35
N ASN A 82 -16.62 6.10 5.36
CA ASN A 82 -17.95 6.45 5.86
C ASN A 82 -18.11 5.95 7.31
N ASN A 83 -19.17 6.38 7.99
CA ASN A 83 -19.43 6.04 9.40
C ASN A 83 -19.55 4.53 9.64
N LEU A 84 -20.04 3.79 8.65
CA LEU A 84 -20.26 2.36 8.74
C LEU A 84 -18.92 1.60 8.68
N VAL A 85 -18.00 2.01 7.80
CA VAL A 85 -16.61 1.51 7.76
C VAL A 85 -15.87 1.87 9.04
N GLU A 86 -15.97 3.11 9.50
CA GLU A 86 -15.35 3.55 10.75
C GLU A 86 -15.83 2.70 11.94
N SER A 87 -17.15 2.50 12.07
CA SER A 87 -17.74 1.65 13.11
C SER A 87 -17.31 0.19 12.99
N GLY A 88 -17.17 -0.32 11.76
CA GLY A 88 -16.65 -1.67 11.49
C GLY A 88 -15.20 -1.82 11.97
N ILE A 89 -14.34 -0.86 11.65
CA ILE A 89 -12.95 -0.84 12.12
C ILE A 89 -12.91 -0.79 13.64
N GLN A 90 -13.66 0.12 14.27
CA GLN A 90 -13.72 0.22 15.73
C GLN A 90 -14.17 -1.09 16.39
N LYS A 91 -15.23 -1.71 15.86
CA LYS A 91 -15.71 -3.01 16.33
C LYS A 91 -14.63 -4.09 16.21
N SER A 92 -13.91 -4.09 15.10
CA SER A 92 -12.81 -5.04 14.90
C SER A 92 -11.66 -4.80 15.87
N LEU A 93 -11.21 -3.56 16.08
CA LEU A 93 -10.12 -3.26 17.02
C LEU A 93 -10.49 -3.63 18.47
N THR A 94 -11.76 -3.44 18.87
CA THR A 94 -12.23 -3.76 20.22
C THR A 94 -12.40 -5.26 20.48
N GLN A 95 -12.74 -6.05 19.44
CA GLN A 95 -13.02 -7.48 19.59
C GLN A 95 -11.83 -8.40 19.22
N THR A 96 -10.80 -7.92 18.52
CA THR A 96 -9.79 -8.79 17.90
C THR A 96 -8.62 -9.20 18.77
N ILE A 97 -8.48 -8.67 19.99
CA ILE A 97 -7.30 -8.91 20.83
C ILE A 97 -7.03 -10.41 21.06
N ASP A 98 -8.08 -11.24 21.09
CA ASP A 98 -7.97 -12.67 21.40
C ASP A 98 -8.44 -13.63 20.28
N ILE A 99 -8.96 -13.12 19.15
CA ILE A 99 -9.76 -13.94 18.22
C ILE A 99 -8.98 -14.36 16.97
N ASN A 100 -8.36 -13.41 16.27
CA ASN A 100 -7.74 -13.69 14.97
C ASN A 100 -6.69 -12.63 14.62
N LEU A 101 -5.42 -13.07 14.60
CA LEU A 101 -4.26 -12.22 14.33
C LEU A 101 -4.24 -11.66 12.89
N LYS A 102 -4.74 -12.40 11.90
CA LYS A 102 -4.85 -11.88 10.51
C LYS A 102 -5.87 -10.74 10.44
N LEU A 103 -7.02 -10.89 11.11
CA LEU A 103 -8.02 -9.84 11.18
C LEU A 103 -7.47 -8.62 11.92
N GLN A 104 -6.82 -8.80 13.08
CA GLN A 104 -6.19 -7.72 13.83
C GLN A 104 -5.21 -6.91 12.97
N ARG A 105 -4.27 -7.58 12.28
CA ARG A 105 -3.29 -6.91 11.40
C ARG A 105 -3.96 -6.12 10.29
N VAL A 106 -4.90 -6.73 9.59
CA VAL A 106 -5.63 -6.07 8.50
C VAL A 106 -6.39 -4.86 9.04
N THR A 107 -7.06 -4.98 10.18
CA THR A 107 -7.79 -3.88 10.80
C THR A 107 -6.86 -2.73 11.17
N LEU A 108 -5.69 -3.00 11.76
CA LEU A 108 -4.67 -1.99 12.07
C LEU A 108 -4.17 -1.29 10.81
N GLU A 109 -3.86 -2.02 9.73
CA GLU A 109 -3.43 -1.45 8.45
C GLU A 109 -4.50 -0.55 7.83
N VAL A 110 -5.77 -0.99 7.88
CA VAL A 110 -6.90 -0.22 7.34
C VAL A 110 -7.19 1.01 8.20
N ALA A 111 -7.13 0.89 9.52
CA ALA A 111 -7.21 2.02 10.44
C ALA A 111 -6.11 3.05 10.13
N TYR A 112 -4.86 2.61 10.01
CA TYR A 112 -3.73 3.48 9.69
C TYR A 112 -3.84 4.14 8.31
N SER A 113 -4.38 3.46 7.31
CA SER A 113 -4.47 4.04 5.96
C SER A 113 -5.69 4.96 5.76
N LEU A 114 -6.82 4.67 6.42
CA LEU A 114 -8.06 5.41 6.22
C LEU A 114 -8.37 6.41 7.34
N TYR A 115 -7.96 6.15 8.58
CA TYR A 115 -8.42 6.87 9.78
C TYR A 115 -7.29 7.00 10.84
N GLN A 116 -6.22 7.73 10.52
CA GLN A 116 -4.98 7.80 11.32
C GLN A 116 -5.14 8.28 12.76
N ASN A 117 -6.20 9.02 13.09
CA ASN A 117 -6.37 9.65 14.41
C ASN A 117 -7.67 9.28 15.13
N ASN A 118 -8.48 8.38 14.57
CA ASN A 118 -9.82 8.08 15.09
C ASN A 118 -9.82 6.98 16.15
N PHE A 119 -8.76 6.17 16.22
CA PHE A 119 -8.74 4.91 16.99
C PHE A 119 -7.55 4.79 17.95
N SER A 120 -6.94 5.90 18.35
CA SER A 120 -5.71 5.87 19.15
C SER A 120 -5.87 5.11 20.47
N LYS A 121 -7.06 5.13 21.09
CA LYS A 121 -7.33 4.38 22.33
C LYS A 121 -7.37 2.87 22.09
N GLU A 122 -8.09 2.45 21.05
CA GLU A 122 -8.21 1.05 20.67
C GLU A 122 -6.87 0.48 20.23
N VAL A 123 -6.10 1.26 19.46
CA VAL A 123 -4.77 0.88 19.00
C VAL A 123 -3.76 0.84 20.16
N LEU A 124 -3.82 1.76 21.11
CA LEU A 124 -2.99 1.72 22.33
C LEU A 124 -3.22 0.42 23.12
N ASN A 125 -4.49 0.04 23.31
CA ASN A 125 -4.84 -1.20 24.00
C ASN A 125 -4.29 -2.44 23.27
N ILE A 126 -4.24 -2.43 21.92
CA ILE A 126 -3.60 -3.51 21.15
C ILE A 126 -2.08 -3.47 21.32
N PHE A 127 -1.45 -2.29 21.22
CA PHE A 127 -0.01 -2.09 21.39
C PHE A 127 0.48 -2.63 22.74
N GLU A 128 -0.24 -2.34 23.82
CA GLU A 128 0.10 -2.78 25.18
C GLU A 128 -0.03 -4.29 25.37
N LYS A 129 -0.95 -4.96 24.67
CA LYS A 129 -1.27 -6.38 24.89
C LYS A 129 -0.63 -7.34 23.90
N THR A 130 -0.42 -6.91 22.67
CA THR A 130 0.07 -7.80 21.61
C THR A 130 1.48 -8.29 21.89
N GLN A 131 1.73 -9.54 21.49
CA GLN A 131 3.04 -10.20 21.45
C GLN A 131 3.45 -10.51 20.01
N ASP A 132 2.64 -10.09 19.03
CA ASP A 132 2.94 -10.25 17.61
C ASP A 132 3.80 -9.07 17.12
N PRO A 133 5.02 -9.28 16.61
CA PRO A 133 5.91 -8.21 16.17
C PRO A 133 5.28 -7.29 15.12
N ILE A 134 4.46 -7.85 14.21
CA ILE A 134 3.85 -7.08 13.12
C ILE A 134 2.73 -6.18 13.66
N SER A 135 1.82 -6.75 14.46
CA SER A 135 0.74 -5.98 15.08
C SER A 135 1.30 -4.91 16.02
N PHE A 136 2.37 -5.23 16.75
CA PHE A 136 3.10 -4.25 17.57
C PHE A 136 3.63 -3.11 16.71
N ALA A 137 4.31 -3.41 15.60
CA ALA A 137 4.89 -2.40 14.72
C ALA A 137 3.85 -1.47 14.08
N ILE A 138 2.76 -2.03 13.56
CA ILE A 138 1.69 -1.22 12.95
C ILE A 138 1.04 -0.32 14.02
N SER A 139 0.80 -0.85 15.22
CA SER A 139 0.21 -0.07 16.31
C SER A 139 1.14 1.05 16.78
N ALA A 140 2.44 0.77 16.90
CA ALA A 140 3.45 1.78 17.25
C ALA A 140 3.49 2.93 16.23
N LEU A 141 3.52 2.61 14.93
CA LEU A 141 3.50 3.61 13.86
C LEU A 141 2.22 4.45 13.88
N TYR A 142 1.06 3.81 14.07
CA TYR A 142 -0.22 4.52 14.19
C TYR A 142 -0.19 5.51 15.36
N LEU A 143 0.29 5.07 16.53
CA LEU A 143 0.34 5.90 17.73
C LEU A 143 1.31 7.07 17.56
N GLN A 144 2.44 6.86 16.89
CA GLN A 144 3.40 7.93 16.58
C GLN A 144 2.74 9.05 15.75
N THR A 145 1.93 8.70 14.75
CA THR A 145 1.26 9.68 13.90
C THR A 145 0.07 10.36 14.54
N SER A 146 -0.45 9.81 15.64
CA SER A 146 -1.61 10.37 16.35
C SER A 146 -1.19 11.36 17.44
N ASP A 147 -2.06 12.31 17.79
CA ASP A 147 -1.78 13.40 18.75
C ASP A 147 -1.32 12.94 20.16
N ILE A 148 -1.43 11.64 20.47
CA ILE A 148 -0.93 11.03 21.70
C ILE A 148 0.61 11.08 21.77
N SER A 149 1.31 11.15 20.63
CA SER A 149 2.77 11.08 20.55
C SER A 149 3.53 12.22 21.23
N ASN A 150 2.95 13.42 21.33
CA ASN A 150 3.69 14.59 21.85
C ASN A 150 3.72 14.71 23.38
N SER A 151 2.90 13.97 24.12
CA SER A 151 2.86 14.07 25.60
C SER A 151 3.10 12.75 26.32
N GLN A 152 3.02 11.62 25.60
CA GLN A 152 3.23 10.27 26.13
C GLN A 152 4.24 9.53 25.26
N ILE A 153 5.44 10.07 25.10
CA ILE A 153 6.58 9.23 24.70
C ILE A 153 6.84 8.30 25.88
N PHE A 154 6.04 7.24 25.95
CA PHE A 154 6.42 5.99 26.58
C PHE A 154 7.83 5.68 26.08
N ASP A 155 8.72 5.23 26.97
CA ASP A 155 10.04 4.75 26.56
C ASP A 155 9.83 3.53 25.64
N PHE A 156 9.63 3.78 24.35
CA PHE A 156 9.36 2.78 23.34
C PHE A 156 10.48 1.74 23.33
N ASP A 157 11.70 2.20 23.55
CA ASP A 157 12.88 1.36 23.67
C ASP A 157 12.81 0.41 24.89
N GLU A 158 12.24 0.83 26.01
CA GLU A 158 12.03 -0.03 27.17
C GLU A 158 10.93 -1.06 26.90
N ILE A 159 9.79 -0.63 26.36
CA ILE A 159 8.67 -1.53 26.02
C ILE A 159 9.10 -2.56 24.97
N LEU A 160 9.84 -2.13 23.95
CA LEU A 160 10.36 -3.00 22.90
C LEU A 160 11.29 -4.07 23.49
N LYS A 161 12.24 -3.68 24.35
CA LYS A 161 13.15 -4.63 25.01
C LYS A 161 12.41 -5.58 25.96
N GLN A 162 11.41 -5.08 26.68
CA GLN A 162 10.63 -5.87 27.62
C GLN A 162 9.78 -6.92 26.91
N LYS A 163 9.07 -6.55 25.83
CA LYS A 163 8.19 -7.45 25.08
C LYS A 163 8.97 -8.36 24.14
N PHE A 164 10.05 -7.87 23.55
CA PHE A 164 10.83 -8.57 22.55
C PHE A 164 12.34 -8.54 22.90
N PRO A 165 12.80 -9.38 23.84
CA PRO A 165 14.20 -9.40 24.27
C PRO A 165 15.20 -9.62 23.12
N ASN A 166 14.79 -10.37 22.08
CA ASN A 166 15.59 -10.66 20.89
C ASN A 166 15.11 -9.85 19.66
N TYR A 167 14.67 -8.60 19.86
CA TYR A 167 14.13 -7.76 18.78
C TYR A 167 15.16 -7.49 17.66
N ASP A 168 16.46 -7.53 18.00
CA ASP A 168 17.61 -7.36 17.11
C ASP A 168 17.75 -8.48 16.06
N GLN A 169 17.04 -9.60 16.24
CA GLN A 169 16.95 -10.68 15.26
C GLN A 169 15.71 -10.55 14.36
N ASN A 170 14.79 -9.64 14.68
CA ASN A 170 13.56 -9.42 13.95
C ASN A 170 13.66 -8.17 13.08
N SER A 171 13.78 -8.35 11.77
CA SER A 171 13.93 -7.24 10.80
C SER A 171 12.80 -6.20 10.88
N ILE A 172 11.58 -6.61 11.23
CA ILE A 172 10.43 -5.70 11.33
C ILE A 172 10.61 -4.75 12.52
N LEU A 173 11.05 -5.27 13.67
CA LEU A 173 11.24 -4.48 14.88
C LEU A 173 12.48 -3.57 14.77
N ILE A 174 13.53 -4.03 14.10
CA ILE A 174 14.71 -3.21 13.79
C ILE A 174 14.30 -2.03 12.91
N ASN A 175 13.57 -2.29 11.82
CA ASN A 175 13.11 -1.25 10.91
C ASN A 175 12.19 -0.26 11.62
N LEU A 176 11.25 -0.76 12.43
CA LEU A 176 10.39 0.08 13.26
C LEU A 176 11.21 1.01 14.15
N LYS A 177 12.18 0.49 14.91
CA LYS A 177 13.04 1.30 15.77
C LYS A 177 13.76 2.40 14.99
N ASN A 178 14.31 2.06 13.82
CA ASN A 178 14.99 3.02 12.96
C ASN A 178 14.04 4.12 12.45
N GLU A 179 12.84 3.73 11.99
CA GLU A 179 11.81 4.68 11.53
C GLU A 179 11.38 5.64 12.65
N LEU A 180 11.10 5.11 13.85
CA LEU A 180 10.70 5.93 15.00
C LEU A 180 11.81 6.89 15.43
N THR A 181 13.08 6.45 15.37
CA THR A 181 14.24 7.28 15.75
C THR A 181 14.52 8.36 14.70
N ASN A 182 14.42 8.02 13.41
CA ASN A 182 14.73 8.93 12.31
C ASN A 182 13.63 9.98 12.07
N ASN A 183 12.36 9.64 12.27
CA ASN A 183 11.26 10.59 12.11
C ASN A 183 11.28 11.74 13.14
N ASN A 184 11.97 11.56 14.27
CA ASN A 184 12.20 12.62 15.26
C ASN A 184 13.35 13.57 14.85
N SER A 185 14.16 13.19 13.86
CA SER A 185 15.19 14.02 13.26
C SER A 185 14.64 14.59 11.96
N GLU A 186 13.97 15.74 12.03
CA GLU A 186 13.62 16.56 10.86
C GLU A 186 14.84 16.73 9.94
N ASN A 187 14.93 15.91 8.88
CA ASN A 187 15.70 16.08 7.64
C ASN A 187 15.70 14.75 6.86
N ILE A 188 14.52 14.21 6.57
CA ILE A 188 14.40 13.31 5.42
C ILE A 188 14.46 14.22 4.20
N SER A 189 15.68 14.51 3.74
CA SER A 189 15.92 14.97 2.38
C SER A 189 15.15 14.01 1.49
N GLU A 190 14.04 14.49 0.91
CA GLU A 190 13.30 13.80 -0.15
C GLU A 190 14.33 13.07 -1.01
N ALA A 191 14.31 11.74 -1.01
CA ALA A 191 15.09 10.98 -1.97
C ALA A 191 14.61 11.50 -3.33
N GLN A 192 15.42 12.38 -3.92
CA GLN A 192 14.92 13.26 -4.95
C GLN A 192 14.43 12.36 -6.06
N LEU A 193 13.17 12.52 -6.48
CA LEU A 193 12.65 11.84 -7.66
C LEU A 193 13.61 11.97 -8.86
N LYS A 194 14.44 13.02 -8.87
CA LYS A 194 15.60 13.18 -9.77
C LYS A 194 16.55 11.99 -9.78
N ASP A 195 16.93 11.38 -8.66
CA ASP A 195 17.86 10.25 -8.63
C ASP A 195 17.24 8.98 -9.23
N LEU A 196 15.94 8.75 -8.98
CA LEU A 196 15.19 7.65 -9.60
C LEU A 196 14.98 7.87 -11.11
N LEU A 197 14.76 9.11 -11.54
CA LEU A 197 14.58 9.47 -12.95
C LEU A 197 15.92 9.57 -13.72
N ASN A 198 17.02 9.86 -13.04
CA ASN A 198 18.36 9.94 -13.63
C ASN A 198 19.08 8.59 -13.69
N HIS A 199 18.55 7.54 -13.04
CA HIS A 199 19.07 6.18 -13.21
C HIS A 199 18.77 5.68 -14.63
N ASN A 200 19.73 5.88 -15.54
CA ASN A 200 19.70 5.48 -16.94
C ASN A 200 19.04 4.10 -17.15
N LEU A 201 17.77 4.08 -17.58
CA LEU A 201 16.98 2.90 -17.97
C LEU A 201 17.53 2.16 -19.22
N LYS A 202 18.76 2.50 -19.66
CA LYS A 202 19.39 1.96 -20.88
C LYS A 202 20.16 0.65 -20.68
N LYS A 203 20.25 0.09 -19.47
CA LYS A 203 20.96 -1.19 -19.25
C LYS A 203 20.01 -2.33 -18.87
N LYS A 204 19.45 -2.94 -19.93
CA LYS A 204 19.15 -4.38 -20.12
C LYS A 204 17.87 -4.55 -20.94
N LYS A 205 18.03 -4.44 -22.26
CA LYS A 205 17.28 -5.29 -23.18
C LYS A 205 18.21 -6.47 -23.47
N THR A 206 18.00 -7.56 -22.74
CA THR A 206 18.37 -8.91 -23.20
C THR A 206 17.13 -9.54 -23.78
#